data_AF-A0A948ZKD8-F1
#
_entry.id   AF-A0A948ZKD8-F1
#
_cell.length_a   1.000
_cell.length_b   1.000
_cell.length_c   1.000
_cell.angle_alpha   90.00
_cell.angle_beta   90.00
_cell.angle_gamma   90.00
#
_symmetry.space_group_name_H-M   'P 1'
#
loop_
_entity.id
_entity.type
_entity.pdbx_description
1 polymer ?
#
loop_
_entity_poly.entity_id
_entity_poly.type
_entity_poly.pdbx_seq_one_letter_code
_entity_poly.pdbx_strand_id
1 'polypeptide(L)' 'MTTTIEAVYEGGVFRPTRKIVLTEGTHVDVVIPAAIPPREPKAVADRLAQIADKAHRSGRPESTSRDHDQFLYGGKSNP' A
#
# COMPACT_ATOMS: atom_id res chain seq x y z
N MET A 1 7.45 -4.38 29.45
CA MET A 1 7.01 -4.91 28.13
C MET A 1 6.11 -3.87 27.50
N THR A 2 6.26 -3.60 26.20
CA THR A 2 5.44 -2.65 25.45
C THR A 2 4.37 -3.42 24.67
N THR A 3 3.15 -2.89 24.62
CA THR A 3 2.05 -3.47 23.84
C THR A 3 1.51 -2.39 22.92
N THR A 4 1.63 -2.61 21.62
CA THR A 4 1.02 -1.73 20.62
C THR A 4 -0.47 -2.02 20.52
N ILE A 5 -1.29 -0.98 20.53
CA ILE A 5 -2.73 -1.10 20.50
C ILE A 5 -3.26 -0.20 19.40
N GLU A 6 -4.04 -0.79 18.51
CA GLU A 6 -4.71 -0.05 17.46
C GLU A 6 -5.89 0.73 18.06
N ALA A 7 -6.02 1.97 17.62
CA ALA A 7 -7.09 2.87 18.02
C ALA A 7 -7.56 3.70 16.83
N VAL A 8 -8.84 4.02 16.81
CA VAL A 8 -9.45 4.94 15.84
C VAL A 8 -9.57 6.30 16.49
N TYR A 9 -9.23 7.36 15.77
CA TYR A 9 -9.42 8.73 16.23
C TYR A 9 -10.77 9.27 15.77
N GLU A 10 -11.72 9.42 16.68
CA GLU A 10 -13.09 9.87 16.39
C GLU A 10 -13.53 10.96 17.37
N GLY A 11 -13.98 12.09 16.85
CA GLY A 11 -14.51 13.20 17.68
C GLY A 11 -13.49 13.76 18.67
N GLY A 12 -12.20 13.72 18.36
CA GLY A 12 -11.14 14.22 19.23
C GLY A 12 -10.56 13.21 20.22
N VAL A 13 -11.07 11.97 20.24
CA VAL A 13 -10.70 10.94 21.23
C VAL A 13 -10.12 9.71 20.53
N PHE A 14 -9.00 9.17 21.04
CA PHE A 14 -8.46 7.88 20.61
C PHE A 14 -9.25 6.74 21.24
N ARG A 15 -9.96 5.98 20.42
CA ARG A 15 -10.80 4.84 20.83
C ARG A 15 -10.09 3.53 20.47
N PRO A 16 -9.62 2.72 21.43
CA PRO A 16 -9.03 1.43 21.16
C PRO A 16 -9.99 0.50 20.40
N THR A 17 -9.47 -0.26 19.43
CA THR A 17 -10.27 -1.27 18.70
C THR A 17 -10.62 -2.49 19.55
N ARG A 18 -9.88 -2.70 20.64
CA ARG A 18 -10.08 -3.77 21.63
C ARG A 18 -10.09 -3.20 23.03
N LYS A 19 -10.82 -3.85 23.95
CA LYS A 19 -10.80 -3.49 25.36
C LYS A 19 -9.40 -3.70 25.93
N ILE A 20 -8.90 -2.68 26.62
CA ILE A 20 -7.59 -2.71 27.29
C ILE A 20 -7.86 -2.55 28.79
N VAL A 21 -7.12 -3.30 29.59
CA VAL A 21 -7.10 -3.10 31.04
C VAL A 21 -5.83 -2.30 31.35
N LEU A 22 -6.01 -1.02 31.67
CA LEU A 22 -4.96 -0.14 32.18
C LEU A 22 -5.41 0.43 33.51
N THR A 23 -4.47 0.62 34.42
CA THR A 23 -4.73 1.30 35.69
C THR A 23 -4.94 2.78 35.43
N GLU A 24 -5.86 3.42 36.16
CA GLU A 24 -6.06 4.86 36.05
C GLU A 24 -4.75 5.62 36.38
N GLY A 25 -4.47 6.69 35.64
CA GLY A 25 -3.22 7.45 35.75
C GLY A 25 -2.00 6.81 35.04
N THR A 26 -2.20 5.70 34.32
CA THR A 26 -1.13 5.12 33.50
C THR A 26 -0.78 6.04 32.32
N HIS A 27 0.45 6.55 32.28
CA HIS A 27 0.98 7.27 31.13
C HIS A 27 1.25 6.30 29.97
N VAL A 28 0.83 6.70 28.77
CA VAL A 28 1.03 5.91 27.53
C VAL A 28 1.54 6.82 26.41
N ASP A 29 2.43 6.29 25.59
CA ASP A 29 2.91 6.96 24.39
C ASP A 29 2.04 6.60 23.18
N VAL A 30 1.63 7.61 22.40
CA VAL A 30 0.82 7.42 21.20
C VAL A 30 1.68 7.67 19.98
N VAL A 31 1.82 6.65 19.13
CA VAL A 31 2.52 6.76 17.84
C VAL A 31 1.48 7.03 16.76
N ILE A 32 1.47 8.25 16.24
CA ILE A 32 0.61 8.63 15.11
C ILE A 32 1.43 8.47 13.83
N PRO A 33 1.07 7.55 12.93
CA PRO A 33 1.76 7.45 11.64
C PRO A 33 1.54 8.75 10.87
N ALA A 34 2.64 9.36 10.40
CA ALA A 34 2.54 10.51 9.51
C ALA A 34 1.70 10.09 8.28
N ALA A 35 0.68 10.89 7.97
CA ALA A 35 -0.10 10.68 6.76
C ALA A 35 0.85 10.69 5.57
N ILE A 36 1.04 9.54 4.94
CA ILE A 36 1.74 9.48 3.65
C ILE A 36 0.81 10.25 2.70
N PRO A 37 1.22 11.42 2.18
CA PRO A 37 0.39 12.13 1.24
C PRO A 37 0.02 11.17 0.10
N PRO A 38 -1.26 11.14 -0.33
CA PRO A 38 -1.65 10.33 -1.47
C PRO A 38 -0.65 10.62 -2.60
N ARG A 39 -0.03 9.57 -3.16
CA ARG A 39 0.88 9.74 -4.31
C ARG A 39 0.12 10.60 -5.32
N GLU A 40 0.67 11.76 -5.65
CA GLU A 40 0.02 12.70 -6.55
C GLU A 40 -0.42 11.95 -7.83
N PRO A 41 -1.63 12.21 -8.35
CA PRO A 41 -2.15 11.52 -9.54
C PRO A 41 -1.17 11.53 -10.73
N LYS A 42 -0.29 12.54 -10.80
CA LYS A 42 0.81 12.62 -11.78
C LYS A 42 1.71 11.39 -11.77
N ALA A 43 2.03 10.84 -10.61
CA ALA A 43 2.88 9.65 -10.49
C ALA A 43 2.24 8.38 -11.08
N VAL A 44 0.91 8.33 -11.18
CA VAL A 44 0.19 7.20 -11.82
C VAL A 44 0.16 7.40 -13.34
N ALA A 45 -0.14 8.61 -13.80
CA ALA A 45 -0.14 8.95 -15.22
C ALA A 45 1.25 8.75 -15.86
N ASP A 46 2.31 9.18 -15.18
CA ASP A 46 3.69 9.02 -15.67
C ASP A 46 4.11 7.54 -15.73
N ARG A 47 3.66 6.72 -14.78
CA ARG A 47 3.90 5.26 -14.82
C ARG A 47 3.14 4.58 -15.95
N LEU A 48 1.88 4.98 -16.20
CA LEU A 48 1.10 4.46 -17.32
C LEU A 48 1.71 4.86 -18.66
N ALA A 49 2.20 6.10 -18.79
CA ALA A 49 2.91 6.57 -19.97
C ALA A 49 4.19 5.74 -20.21
N GLN A 50 5.00 5.50 -19.18
CA GLN A 50 6.21 4.64 -19.30
C GLN A 50 5.90 3.21 -19.71
N ILE A 51 4.79 2.62 -19.24
CA ILE A 51 4.36 1.27 -19.62
C ILE A 51 3.94 1.23 -21.10
N ALA A 52 3.16 2.23 -21.56
CA ALA A 52 2.74 2.34 -22.95
C ALA A 52 3.94 2.53 -23.90
N ASP A 53 4.91 3.36 -23.50
CA ASP A 53 6.14 3.62 -24.24
C ASP A 53 7.02 2.37 -24.38
N LYS A 54 7.09 1.56 -23.31
CA LYS A 54 7.81 0.30 -23.30
C LYS A 54 7.13 -0.73 -24.21
N ALA A 55 5.80 -0.78 -24.22
CA ALA A 55 5.04 -1.64 -25.12
C ALA A 55 5.25 -1.25 -26.60
N HIS A 56 5.25 0.05 -26.90
CA HIS A 56 5.46 0.55 -28.26
C HIS A 56 6.87 0.21 -28.80
N ARG A 57 7.91 0.36 -27.96
CA ARG A 57 9.29 -0.02 -28.30
C ARG A 57 9.52 -1.52 -28.44
N SER A 58 8.64 -2.36 -27.86
CA SER A 58 8.80 -3.81 -27.87
C SER A 58 8.39 -4.49 -29.18
N GLY A 59 7.75 -3.76 -30.12
CA GLY A 59 7.72 -4.08 -31.55
C GLY A 59 7.41 -5.53 -31.95
N ARG A 60 6.61 -6.28 -31.17
CA ARG A 60 6.19 -7.65 -31.51
C ARG A 60 4.69 -7.69 -31.75
N PRO A 61 4.24 -7.81 -33.01
CA PRO A 61 2.82 -7.87 -33.36
C PRO A 61 2.21 -9.26 -33.12
N GLU A 62 2.91 -10.17 -32.45
CA GLU A 62 2.41 -11.54 -32.23
C GLU A 62 2.39 -11.87 -30.73
N SER A 63 1.20 -12.24 -30.24
CA SER A 63 0.99 -13.01 -29.00
C SER A 63 0.78 -12.27 -27.66
N THR A 64 0.42 -10.98 -27.61
CA THR A 64 0.05 -10.32 -26.32
C THR A 64 -1.12 -10.98 -25.58
N SER A 65 -1.99 -11.71 -26.28
CA SER A 65 -3.08 -12.48 -25.67
C SER A 65 -2.67 -13.87 -25.18
N ARG A 66 -1.54 -14.43 -25.64
CA ARG A 66 -1.13 -15.81 -25.28
C ARG A 66 -0.21 -15.83 -24.06
N ASP A 67 0.58 -14.77 -23.89
CA ASP A 67 1.61 -14.67 -22.84
C ASP A 67 1.28 -13.58 -21.79
N HIS A 68 0.00 -13.23 -21.66
CA HIS A 68 -0.45 -12.14 -20.79
C HIS A 68 -0.08 -12.36 -19.33
N ASP A 69 -0.08 -13.62 -18.87
CA ASP A 69 0.33 -13.99 -17.50
C ASP A 69 1.79 -13.65 -17.23
N GLN A 70 2.68 -13.82 -18.22
CA GLN A 70 4.10 -13.48 -18.07
C GLN A 70 4.32 -11.97 -18.02
N PHE A 71 3.50 -11.20 -18.75
CA PHE A 71 3.58 -9.74 -18.78
C PHE A 71 2.99 -9.10 -17.51
N LEU A 72 1.87 -9.62 -17.02
CA LEU A 72 1.22 -9.10 -15.81
C LEU A 72 1.90 -9.52 -14.52
N TYR A 73 2.33 -10.78 -14.43
CA TYR A 73 2.79 -11.36 -13.17
C TYR A 73 4.29 -11.61 -13.12
N GLY A 74 5.02 -11.30 -14.20
CA GLY A 74 6.48 -11.39 -14.25
C GLY A 74 6.95 -12.81 -13.93
N GLY A 75 6.84 -13.70 -14.93
CA GLY A 75 7.12 -15.13 -14.82
C GLY A 75 8.14 -15.53 -13.75
N LYS A 76 7.63 -15.95 -12.59
CA LYS A 76 8.33 -16.80 -11.64
C LYS A 76 7.62 -18.15 -11.65
N SER A 77 8.01 -19.00 -12.58
CA SER A 77 7.85 -20.44 -12.42
C SER A 77 8.70 -20.83 -11.22
N ASN A 78 8.05 -21.19 -10.12
CA ASN A 78 8.69 -21.70 -8.93
C ASN A 78 8.92 -23.22 -9.12
N PRO A 79 10.16 -23.74 -9.12
CA PRO A 79 10.43 -25.05 -8.52
C PRO A 79 10.48 -24.92 -7.00
#